data_AF-A0A9E6SUQ9-F1
#
_entry.id   AF-A0A9E6SUQ9-F1
#
_cell.length_a   1.000
_cell.length_b   1.000
_cell.length_c   1.000
_cell.angle_alpha   90.00
_cell.angle_beta   90.00
_cell.angle_gamma   90.00
#
_symmetry.space_group_name_H-M   'P 1'
#
loop_
_entity.id
_entity.type
_entity.pdbx_description
1 polymer ?
#
loop_
_entity_poly.entity_id
_entity_poly.type
_entity_poly.pdbx_seq_one_letter_code
_entity_poly.pdbx_strand_id
1 'polypeptide(L)'
;MRLTATRKTVTACVVASALALALAAPTTAFAVTSAEKQAEAQAVLASLNTMQAQLDQASNDHYLAVEAQQQAEADAQAAQTRIDEASAEIADLQSRLGTRAHSMYKEGNSTFLDLILGATTFSEFTSRWDLLVSINQNDTDLVNETKALRTEIEEQKAVLDEQTRVAAEKAEEAARIEADAQATVAAMESTYNSLSAEVAALLEQERAAQEAAQAARADQVLAAAAQSAQAAQTAQAVIPQPTTDAIAPETTYTQPSGGGSYETMDSAAAEQLVSSGGGTIVGYDANTGNAIVDRAYAALGTAYSYGACSQDAFDCSGFVSYALTGGYDRLGSTTTFMSNYQQVSDPQPGDIAVNDGHCGIYVGDGKMVHAATYGVGVVEGAVQDGMIFVRPN
;
A
#
# COMPACT_ATOMS: atom_id res chain seq x y z
N MET A 1 -35.52 -38.08 -27.37
CA MET A 1 -36.03 -38.26 -25.99
C MET A 1 -35.04 -39.09 -25.17
N ARG A 2 -34.18 -38.43 -24.39
CA ARG A 2 -33.49 -38.93 -23.17
C ARG A 2 -32.67 -37.75 -22.61
N LEU A 3 -32.47 -37.73 -21.29
CA LEU A 3 -32.01 -36.53 -20.57
C LEU A 3 -30.50 -36.48 -20.31
N THR A 4 -30.07 -35.25 -20.00
CA THR A 4 -28.80 -34.77 -19.46
C THR A 4 -28.00 -35.68 -18.52
N ALA A 5 -26.67 -35.60 -18.62
CA ALA A 5 -25.77 -35.59 -17.46
C ALA A 5 -24.44 -34.88 -17.81
N THR A 6 -24.06 -33.87 -17.02
CA THR A 6 -22.75 -33.18 -17.14
C THR A 6 -21.75 -33.83 -16.20
N ARG A 7 -20.47 -33.94 -16.60
CA ARG A 7 -19.35 -34.22 -15.68
C ARG A 7 -18.13 -33.37 -16.05
N LYS A 8 -17.71 -32.49 -15.13
CA LYS A 8 -16.32 -32.00 -15.07
C LYS A 8 -15.46 -33.06 -14.37
N THR A 9 -14.25 -33.31 -14.85
CA THR A 9 -13.31 -34.25 -14.24
C THR A 9 -12.46 -33.58 -13.16
N VAL A 10 -12.39 -34.20 -11.98
CA VAL A 10 -11.44 -33.88 -10.90
C VAL A 10 -10.46 -35.05 -10.78
N THR A 11 -9.18 -34.78 -10.55
CA THR A 11 -8.11 -35.77 -10.32
C THR A 11 -7.02 -35.01 -9.52
N ALA A 12 -6.85 -35.22 -8.20
CA ALA A 12 -6.18 -36.33 -7.50
C ALA A 12 -4.64 -36.30 -7.67
N CYS A 13 -3.76 -36.84 -6.80
CA CYS A 13 -3.86 -37.59 -5.52
C CYS A 13 -2.57 -37.25 -4.70
N VAL A 14 -2.25 -37.74 -3.48
CA VAL A 14 -2.79 -38.83 -2.61
C VAL A 14 -3.18 -38.23 -1.23
N VAL A 15 -3.10 -38.77 -0.01
CA VAL A 15 -2.62 -40.02 0.65
C VAL A 15 -3.77 -40.46 1.60
N ALA A 16 -4.47 -41.55 1.32
CA ALA A 16 -4.31 -42.92 1.86
C ALA A 16 -4.63 -43.11 3.36
N SER A 17 -5.33 -44.21 3.70
CA SER A 17 -6.16 -44.29 4.91
C SER A 17 -6.28 -45.70 5.52
N ALA A 18 -6.16 -45.81 6.85
CA ALA A 18 -6.63 -46.89 7.75
C ALA A 18 -6.49 -46.38 9.21
N LEU A 19 -7.18 -46.86 10.25
CA LEU A 19 -8.05 -48.04 10.41
C LEU A 19 -9.14 -47.75 11.47
N ALA A 20 -10.32 -48.37 11.35
CA ALA A 20 -11.35 -48.45 12.40
C ALA A 20 -11.54 -49.92 12.82
N LEU A 21 -12.06 -50.30 14.00
CA LEU A 21 -12.79 -49.58 15.04
C LEU A 21 -12.66 -50.36 16.38
N ALA A 22 -12.57 -49.69 17.53
CA ALA A 22 -12.79 -50.31 18.86
C ALA A 22 -13.28 -49.26 19.88
N LEU A 23 -14.29 -49.59 20.69
CA LEU A 23 -14.99 -48.62 21.55
C LEU A 23 -14.42 -48.58 22.98
N ALA A 24 -13.78 -47.46 23.34
CA ALA A 24 -13.71 -46.96 24.72
C ALA A 24 -13.42 -45.44 24.73
N ALA A 25 -14.41 -44.65 25.11
CA ALA A 25 -14.33 -43.21 25.41
C ALA A 25 -15.32 -42.95 26.57
N PRO A 26 -15.07 -42.02 27.51
CA PRO A 26 -14.64 -40.63 27.29
C PRO A 26 -13.24 -40.33 27.89
N THR A 27 -12.67 -39.11 27.86
CA THR A 27 -13.17 -37.76 27.52
C THR A 27 -12.34 -37.05 26.45
N THR A 28 -12.85 -35.93 25.94
CA THR A 28 -12.11 -34.98 25.10
C THR A 28 -10.95 -34.34 25.88
N ALA A 29 -9.72 -34.77 25.61
CA ALA A 29 -8.55 -33.93 25.87
C ALA A 29 -8.64 -32.67 25.00
N PHE A 30 -8.13 -31.54 25.51
CA PHE A 30 -8.16 -30.25 24.82
C PHE A 30 -7.13 -30.19 23.68
N ALA A 31 -7.41 -30.91 22.59
CA ALA A 31 -6.87 -30.57 21.29
C ALA A 31 -7.55 -29.28 20.83
N VAL A 32 -6.95 -28.12 21.16
CA VAL A 32 -7.11 -26.93 20.32
C VAL A 32 -6.54 -27.33 18.97
N THR A 33 -7.41 -27.58 18.01
CA THR A 33 -7.01 -28.19 16.75
C THR A 33 -6.24 -27.19 15.91
N SER A 34 -5.31 -27.68 15.08
CA SER A 34 -4.56 -26.82 14.15
C SER A 34 -5.48 -26.00 13.24
N ALA A 35 -6.70 -26.48 12.96
CA ALA A 35 -7.72 -25.75 12.22
C ALA A 35 -8.23 -24.48 12.94
N GLU A 36 -8.35 -24.48 14.27
CA GLU A 36 -8.80 -23.31 15.04
C GLU A 36 -7.73 -22.21 15.01
N LYS A 37 -6.46 -22.56 15.22
CA LYS A 37 -5.35 -21.60 15.13
C LYS A 37 -5.00 -21.20 13.69
N GLN A 38 -5.30 -22.04 12.70
CA GLN A 38 -5.25 -21.66 11.29
C GLN A 38 -6.34 -20.63 10.95
N ALA A 39 -7.56 -20.78 11.49
CA ALA A 39 -8.63 -19.79 11.31
C ALA A 39 -8.32 -18.46 12.03
N GLU A 40 -7.68 -18.51 13.20
CA GLU A 40 -7.25 -17.32 13.94
C GLU A 40 -6.12 -16.58 13.23
N ALA A 41 -5.10 -17.28 12.74
CA ALA A 41 -4.05 -16.70 11.89
C ALA A 41 -4.62 -16.09 10.60
N GLN A 42 -5.65 -16.71 10.00
CA GLN A 42 -6.37 -16.14 8.84
C GLN A 42 -7.17 -14.87 9.22
N ALA A 43 -7.80 -14.83 10.40
CA ALA A 43 -8.50 -13.65 10.88
C ALA A 43 -7.55 -12.48 11.18
N VAL A 44 -6.39 -12.75 11.80
CA VAL A 44 -5.35 -11.75 12.03
C VAL A 44 -4.78 -11.23 10.70
N LEU A 45 -4.49 -12.10 9.73
CA LEU A 45 -4.01 -11.70 8.41
C LEU A 45 -5.06 -10.86 7.66
N ALA A 46 -6.34 -11.22 7.72
CA ALA A 46 -7.42 -10.41 7.17
C ALA A 46 -7.53 -9.03 7.86
N SER A 47 -7.29 -8.96 9.17
CA SER A 47 -7.30 -7.69 9.92
C SER A 47 -6.09 -6.81 9.57
N LEU A 48 -4.89 -7.38 9.40
CA LEU A 48 -3.71 -6.68 8.92
C LEU A 48 -3.92 -6.16 7.49
N ASN A 49 -4.44 -6.97 6.58
CA ASN A 49 -4.80 -6.54 5.22
C ASN A 49 -5.86 -5.43 5.21
N THR A 50 -6.78 -5.41 6.18
CA THR A 50 -7.78 -4.34 6.32
C THR A 50 -7.13 -3.04 6.78
N MET A 51 -6.31 -3.08 7.84
CA MET A 51 -5.58 -1.89 8.32
C MET A 51 -4.57 -1.38 7.28
N GLN A 52 -4.00 -2.28 6.47
CA GLN A 52 -3.17 -1.93 5.33
C GLN A 52 -3.93 -1.08 4.29
N ALA A 53 -5.10 -1.53 3.85
CA ALA A 53 -5.93 -0.77 2.91
C ALA A 53 -6.37 0.59 3.49
N GLN A 54 -6.60 0.67 4.81
CA GLN A 54 -6.84 1.93 5.50
C GLN A 54 -5.61 2.86 5.50
N LEU A 55 -4.39 2.33 5.66
CA LEU A 55 -3.16 3.11 5.54
C LEU A 55 -2.93 3.58 4.09
N ASP A 56 -3.05 2.70 3.10
CA ASP A 56 -2.84 3.09 1.70
C ASP A 56 -3.86 4.14 1.25
N GLN A 57 -5.13 4.03 1.67
CA GLN A 57 -6.12 5.10 1.47
C GLN A 57 -5.71 6.39 2.22
N ALA A 58 -5.28 6.31 3.49
CA ALA A 58 -4.81 7.48 4.24
C ALA A 58 -3.59 8.14 3.57
N SER A 59 -2.69 7.39 2.94
CA SER A 59 -1.58 7.96 2.16
C SER A 59 -2.08 8.70 0.93
N ASN A 60 -3.12 8.21 0.26
CA ASN A 60 -3.74 8.88 -0.87
C ASN A 60 -4.43 10.18 -0.42
N ASP A 61 -5.26 10.10 0.61
CA ASP A 61 -6.07 11.23 1.09
C ASP A 61 -5.17 12.32 1.70
N HIS A 62 -4.10 11.96 2.40
CA HIS A 62 -3.04 12.87 2.86
C HIS A 62 -2.33 13.56 1.68
N TYR A 63 -1.93 12.80 0.64
CA TYR A 63 -1.26 13.37 -0.53
C TYR A 63 -2.15 14.40 -1.24
N LEU A 64 -3.44 14.08 -1.44
CA LEU A 64 -4.42 15.00 -2.04
C LEU A 64 -4.67 16.24 -1.17
N ALA A 65 -4.67 16.10 0.16
CA ALA A 65 -4.78 17.24 1.07
C ALA A 65 -3.57 18.19 0.97
N VAL A 66 -2.35 17.64 0.91
CA VAL A 66 -1.10 18.42 0.75
C VAL A 66 -1.01 19.09 -0.63
N GLU A 67 -1.41 18.41 -1.70
CA GLU A 67 -1.47 18.98 -3.05
C GLU A 67 -2.47 20.15 -3.12
N ALA A 68 -3.65 19.99 -2.52
CA ALA A 68 -4.65 21.06 -2.40
C ALA A 68 -4.18 22.24 -1.54
N GLN A 69 -3.43 21.99 -0.45
CA GLN A 69 -2.78 23.04 0.34
C GLN A 69 -1.79 23.84 -0.52
N GLN A 70 -0.86 23.18 -1.21
CA GLN A 70 0.17 23.83 -2.02
C GLN A 70 -0.42 24.67 -3.16
N GLN A 71 -1.49 24.19 -3.79
CA GLN A 71 -2.21 24.96 -4.81
C GLN A 71 -2.87 26.22 -4.20
N ALA A 72 -3.51 26.11 -3.04
CA ALA A 72 -4.11 27.26 -2.35
C ALA A 72 -3.04 28.29 -1.90
N GLU A 73 -1.89 27.84 -1.40
CA GLU A 73 -0.75 28.72 -1.08
C GLU A 73 -0.21 29.45 -2.32
N ALA A 74 -0.13 28.77 -3.46
CA ALA A 74 0.28 29.37 -4.74
C ALA A 74 -0.74 30.39 -5.28
N ASP A 75 -2.05 30.08 -5.20
CA ASP A 75 -3.13 31.00 -5.60
C ASP A 75 -3.21 32.23 -4.68
N ALA A 76 -2.97 32.05 -3.37
CA ALA A 76 -2.82 33.15 -2.42
C ALA A 76 -1.62 34.06 -2.79
N GLN A 77 -0.46 33.48 -3.10
CA GLN A 77 0.71 34.25 -3.55
C GLN A 77 0.45 34.99 -4.87
N ALA A 78 -0.26 34.37 -5.81
CA ALA A 78 -0.66 34.99 -7.07
C ALA A 78 -1.63 36.17 -6.85
N ALA A 79 -2.61 36.03 -5.94
CA ALA A 79 -3.53 37.10 -5.58
C ALA A 79 -2.79 38.29 -4.92
N GLN A 80 -1.90 38.02 -3.96
CA GLN A 80 -1.05 39.04 -3.33
C GLN A 80 -0.20 39.79 -4.36
N THR A 81 0.40 39.08 -5.33
CA THR A 81 1.20 39.68 -6.40
C THR A 81 0.38 40.69 -7.21
N ARG A 82 -0.86 40.35 -7.58
CA ARG A 82 -1.76 41.28 -8.30
C ARG A 82 -2.19 42.48 -7.44
N ILE A 83 -2.41 42.29 -6.14
CA ILE A 83 -2.71 43.40 -5.22
C ILE A 83 -1.55 44.41 -5.23
N ASP A 84 -0.30 43.93 -5.19
CA ASP A 84 0.88 44.79 -5.19
C ASP A 84 1.10 45.48 -6.55
N GLU A 85 0.93 44.77 -7.66
CA GLU A 85 1.01 45.33 -9.02
C GLU A 85 -0.05 46.40 -9.26
N ALA A 86 -1.33 46.12 -8.99
CA ALA A 86 -2.42 47.09 -9.11
C ALA A 86 -2.26 48.28 -8.16
N SER A 87 -1.70 48.06 -6.96
CA SER A 87 -1.39 49.16 -6.02
C SER A 87 -0.28 50.07 -6.54
N ALA A 88 0.73 49.52 -7.21
CA ALA A 88 1.80 50.28 -7.85
C ALA A 88 1.29 51.08 -9.06
N GLU A 89 0.43 50.49 -9.89
CA GLU A 89 -0.17 51.18 -11.04
C GLU A 89 -1.10 52.31 -10.59
N ILE A 90 -1.94 52.09 -9.57
CA ILE A 90 -2.75 53.15 -8.93
C ILE A 90 -1.87 54.32 -8.44
N ALA A 91 -0.65 54.06 -7.97
CA ALA A 91 0.28 55.10 -7.53
C ALA A 91 0.84 55.93 -8.70
N ASP A 92 1.16 55.30 -9.84
CA ASP A 92 1.56 56.02 -11.07
C ASP A 92 0.41 56.86 -11.63
N LEU A 93 -0.80 56.29 -11.73
CA LEU A 93 -2.00 56.99 -12.19
C LEU A 93 -2.30 58.22 -11.32
N GLN A 94 -2.21 58.08 -9.98
CA GLN A 94 -2.34 59.21 -9.05
C GLN A 94 -1.21 60.24 -9.20
N SER A 95 0.03 59.81 -9.46
CA SER A 95 1.17 60.70 -9.71
C SER A 95 0.97 61.54 -10.98
N ARG A 96 0.49 60.91 -12.07
CA ARG A 96 0.21 61.57 -13.37
C ARG A 96 -0.95 62.55 -13.26
N LEU A 97 -2.08 62.12 -12.69
CA LEU A 97 -3.25 62.98 -12.43
C LEU A 97 -2.88 64.15 -11.50
N GLY A 98 -2.14 63.88 -10.42
CA GLY A 98 -1.67 64.90 -9.48
C GLY A 98 -0.72 65.93 -10.12
N THR A 99 0.24 65.47 -10.92
CA THR A 99 1.17 66.34 -11.65
C THR A 99 0.41 67.27 -12.60
N ARG A 100 -0.53 66.73 -13.38
CA ARG A 100 -1.34 67.49 -14.32
C ARG A 100 -2.27 68.50 -13.64
N ALA A 101 -2.97 68.08 -12.59
CA ALA A 101 -3.84 68.96 -11.80
C ALA A 101 -3.04 70.12 -11.15
N HIS A 102 -1.83 69.83 -10.67
CA HIS A 102 -0.90 70.83 -10.11
C HIS A 102 -0.42 71.84 -11.16
N SER A 103 -0.11 71.38 -12.39
CA SER A 103 0.23 72.28 -13.50
C SER A 103 -0.95 73.18 -13.88
N MET A 104 -2.15 72.61 -14.07
CA MET A 104 -3.37 73.39 -14.36
C MET A 104 -3.67 74.43 -13.27
N TYR A 105 -3.43 74.10 -12.00
CA TYR A 105 -3.59 75.03 -10.87
C TYR A 105 -2.55 76.15 -10.86
N LYS A 106 -1.27 75.84 -11.16
CA LYS A 106 -0.16 76.82 -11.14
C LYS A 106 -0.11 77.73 -12.36
N GLU A 107 -0.31 77.17 -13.55
CA GLU A 107 -0.21 77.87 -14.83
C GLU A 107 -1.52 78.60 -15.19
N GLY A 108 -2.62 78.21 -14.54
CA GLY A 108 -3.89 78.90 -14.57
C GLY A 108 -4.69 78.66 -15.85
N ASN A 109 -6.02 78.74 -15.71
CA ASN A 109 -6.97 78.57 -16.82
C ASN A 109 -6.77 79.59 -17.96
N SER A 110 -6.09 80.71 -17.69
CA SER A 110 -5.67 81.70 -18.68
C SER A 110 -4.80 81.11 -19.78
N THR A 111 -3.88 80.19 -19.45
CA THR A 111 -2.88 79.69 -20.41
C THR A 111 -3.51 78.79 -21.49
N PHE A 112 -4.52 78.01 -21.12
CA PHE A 112 -5.31 77.21 -22.08
C PHE A 112 -6.28 78.07 -22.91
N LEU A 113 -6.87 79.11 -22.32
CA LEU A 113 -7.70 80.05 -23.06
C LEU A 113 -6.89 80.89 -24.05
N ASP A 114 -5.69 81.35 -23.66
CA ASP A 114 -4.76 82.07 -24.55
C ASP A 114 -4.22 81.15 -25.66
N LEU A 115 -3.94 79.87 -25.35
CA LEU A 115 -3.61 78.88 -26.37
C LEU A 115 -4.74 78.71 -27.40
N ILE A 116 -6.01 78.69 -26.99
CA ILE A 116 -7.15 78.51 -27.93
C ILE A 116 -7.49 79.81 -28.67
N LEU A 117 -7.47 80.96 -27.99
CA LEU A 117 -7.83 82.26 -28.57
C LEU A 117 -6.69 82.89 -29.38
N GLY A 118 -5.43 82.57 -29.06
CA GLY A 118 -4.23 82.92 -29.82
C GLY A 118 -3.97 82.02 -31.03
N ALA A 119 -5.01 81.39 -31.59
CA ALA A 119 -4.94 80.68 -32.86
C ALA A 119 -5.14 81.65 -34.03
N THR A 120 -4.23 81.61 -35.00
CA THR A 120 -4.21 82.53 -36.15
C THR A 120 -5.05 82.07 -37.34
N THR A 121 -5.40 80.78 -37.37
CA THR A 121 -6.25 80.19 -38.42
C THR A 121 -7.30 79.25 -37.81
N PHE A 122 -8.40 79.03 -38.54
CA PHE A 122 -9.45 78.11 -38.09
C PHE A 122 -8.95 76.66 -37.93
N SER A 123 -8.04 76.20 -38.79
CA SER A 123 -7.45 74.86 -38.68
C SER A 123 -6.56 74.72 -37.44
N GLU A 124 -5.85 75.78 -37.06
CA GLU A 124 -5.04 75.81 -35.84
C GLU A 124 -5.93 75.83 -34.60
N PHE A 125 -7.03 76.59 -34.63
CA PHE A 125 -8.05 76.58 -33.57
C PHE A 125 -8.65 75.17 -33.38
N THR A 126 -9.06 74.49 -34.46
CA THR A 126 -9.63 73.13 -34.36
C THR A 126 -8.63 72.14 -33.81
N SER A 127 -7.37 72.12 -34.27
CA SER A 127 -6.37 71.18 -33.74
C SER A 127 -6.00 71.46 -32.27
N ARG A 128 -6.00 72.73 -31.82
CA ARG A 128 -5.81 73.07 -30.40
C ARG A 128 -7.05 72.69 -29.55
N TRP A 129 -8.25 72.73 -30.13
CA TRP A 129 -9.48 72.26 -29.49
C TRP A 129 -9.55 70.73 -29.39
N ASP A 130 -9.22 70.01 -30.46
CA ASP A 130 -9.17 68.54 -30.47
C ASP A 130 -8.14 68.00 -29.48
N LEU A 131 -7.00 68.69 -29.34
CA LEU A 131 -6.01 68.41 -28.30
C LEU A 131 -6.61 68.60 -26.89
N LEU A 132 -7.36 69.68 -26.63
CA LEU A 132 -8.05 69.89 -25.35
C LEU A 132 -9.06 68.76 -25.05
N VAL A 133 -9.83 68.32 -26.06
CA VAL A 133 -10.80 67.23 -25.91
C VAL A 133 -10.08 65.90 -25.61
N SER A 134 -9.04 65.56 -26.37
CA SER A 134 -8.21 64.37 -26.14
C SER A 134 -7.56 64.37 -24.75
N ILE A 135 -7.07 65.53 -24.31
CA ILE A 135 -6.53 65.75 -22.96
C ILE A 135 -7.61 65.47 -21.90
N ASN A 136 -8.83 66.01 -22.03
CA ASN A 136 -9.91 65.76 -21.06
C ASN A 136 -10.43 64.31 -21.07
N GLN A 137 -10.46 63.65 -22.24
CA GLN A 137 -10.77 62.23 -22.33
C GLN A 137 -9.73 61.40 -21.57
N ASN A 138 -8.43 61.68 -21.74
CA ASN A 138 -7.38 60.94 -21.06
C ASN A 138 -7.47 61.02 -19.52
N ASP A 139 -7.79 62.19 -18.92
CA ASP A 139 -8.04 62.26 -17.47
C ASP A 139 -9.23 61.38 -17.05
N THR A 140 -10.28 61.33 -17.87
CA THR A 140 -11.47 60.52 -17.62
C THR A 140 -11.12 59.02 -17.66
N ASP A 141 -10.27 58.62 -18.60
CA ASP A 141 -9.78 57.26 -18.75
C ASP A 141 -8.93 56.84 -17.55
N LEU A 142 -7.91 57.62 -17.16
CA LEU A 142 -7.04 57.36 -16.00
C LEU A 142 -7.84 57.26 -14.68
N VAL A 143 -8.88 58.08 -14.52
CA VAL A 143 -9.79 58.05 -13.35
C VAL A 143 -10.70 56.81 -13.36
N ASN A 144 -11.04 56.25 -14.52
CA ASN A 144 -11.81 55.02 -14.62
C ASN A 144 -10.93 53.77 -14.45
N GLU A 145 -9.72 53.78 -15.01
CA GLU A 145 -8.66 52.80 -14.80
C GLU A 145 -8.30 52.68 -13.30
N THR A 146 -8.11 53.81 -12.62
CA THR A 146 -7.91 53.87 -11.15
C THR A 146 -9.09 53.28 -10.35
N LYS A 147 -10.33 53.30 -10.89
CA LYS A 147 -11.48 52.63 -10.24
C LYS A 147 -11.48 51.13 -10.48
N ALA A 148 -11.19 50.70 -11.72
CA ALA A 148 -11.12 49.29 -12.08
C ALA A 148 -10.07 48.56 -11.24
N LEU A 149 -8.85 49.10 -11.15
CA LEU A 149 -7.77 48.55 -10.32
C LEU A 149 -8.13 48.51 -8.82
N ARG A 150 -8.93 49.46 -8.33
CA ARG A 150 -9.44 49.42 -6.95
C ARG A 150 -10.48 48.33 -6.74
N THR A 151 -11.34 48.06 -7.72
CA THR A 151 -12.25 46.91 -7.68
C THR A 151 -11.45 45.60 -7.71
N GLU A 152 -10.47 45.48 -8.60
CA GLU A 152 -9.60 44.30 -8.68
C GLU A 152 -8.85 44.05 -7.37
N ILE A 153 -8.32 45.08 -6.70
CA ILE A 153 -7.68 44.91 -5.37
C ILE A 153 -8.64 44.34 -4.33
N GLU A 154 -9.90 44.79 -4.27
CA GLU A 154 -10.86 44.23 -3.30
C GLU A 154 -11.30 42.80 -3.68
N GLU A 155 -11.37 42.48 -4.98
CA GLU A 155 -11.62 41.11 -5.46
C GLU A 155 -10.44 40.18 -5.16
N GLN A 156 -9.20 40.60 -5.43
CA GLN A 156 -8.00 39.81 -5.13
C GLN A 156 -7.75 39.66 -3.63
N LYS A 157 -8.13 40.63 -2.78
CA LYS A 157 -8.14 40.45 -1.31
C LYS A 157 -9.08 39.33 -0.88
N ALA A 158 -10.30 39.30 -1.43
CA ALA A 158 -11.25 38.23 -1.13
C ALA A 158 -10.73 36.84 -1.58
N VAL A 159 -9.99 36.78 -2.69
CA VAL A 159 -9.28 35.55 -3.12
C VAL A 159 -8.14 35.21 -2.15
N LEU A 160 -7.31 36.18 -1.74
CA LEU A 160 -6.20 35.98 -0.81
C LEU A 160 -6.68 35.46 0.55
N ASP A 161 -7.70 36.08 1.15
CA ASP A 161 -8.28 35.66 2.43
C ASP A 161 -8.87 34.24 2.34
N GLU A 162 -9.60 33.94 1.26
CA GLU A 162 -10.21 32.62 1.04
C GLU A 162 -9.17 31.52 0.78
N GLN A 163 -8.16 31.77 -0.06
CA GLN A 163 -7.11 30.77 -0.33
C GLN A 163 -6.21 30.55 0.89
N THR A 164 -5.96 31.58 1.70
CA THR A 164 -5.26 31.44 2.99
C THR A 164 -6.07 30.56 3.96
N ARG A 165 -7.42 30.70 3.97
CA ARG A 165 -8.32 29.83 4.75
C ARG A 165 -8.28 28.39 4.24
N VAL A 166 -8.39 28.17 2.93
CA VAL A 166 -8.35 26.83 2.32
C VAL A 166 -7.01 26.12 2.57
N ALA A 167 -5.89 26.83 2.45
CA ALA A 167 -4.56 26.29 2.77
C ALA A 167 -4.47 25.84 4.23
N ALA A 168 -4.95 26.66 5.18
CA ALA A 168 -4.96 26.30 6.60
C ALA A 168 -5.87 25.09 6.89
N GLU A 169 -7.07 25.05 6.33
CA GLU A 169 -8.00 23.92 6.47
C GLU A 169 -7.43 22.61 5.91
N LYS A 170 -6.69 22.68 4.79
CA LYS A 170 -6.02 21.52 4.20
C LYS A 170 -4.76 21.08 4.93
N ALA A 171 -4.00 22.02 5.52
CA ALA A 171 -2.91 21.69 6.44
C ALA A 171 -3.42 20.94 7.68
N GLU A 172 -4.54 21.38 8.27
CA GLU A 172 -5.17 20.65 9.37
C GLU A 172 -5.75 19.29 8.94
N GLU A 173 -6.26 19.18 7.71
CA GLU A 173 -6.78 17.93 7.16
C GLU A 173 -5.67 16.89 6.99
N ALA A 174 -4.54 17.27 6.37
CA ALA A 174 -3.36 16.43 6.26
C ALA A 174 -2.85 15.99 7.65
N ALA A 175 -2.71 16.92 8.60
CA ALA A 175 -2.24 16.61 9.96
C ALA A 175 -3.17 15.66 10.73
N ARG A 176 -4.50 15.73 10.51
CA ARG A 176 -5.44 14.73 11.07
C ARG A 176 -5.26 13.36 10.44
N ILE A 177 -5.15 13.28 9.11
CA ILE A 177 -4.94 12.02 8.39
C ILE A 177 -3.61 11.37 8.79
N GLU A 178 -2.55 12.15 8.99
CA GLU A 178 -1.27 11.65 9.49
C GLU A 178 -1.41 11.06 10.90
N ALA A 179 -2.10 11.74 11.82
CA ALA A 179 -2.32 11.26 13.18
C ALA A 179 -3.16 9.97 13.24
N ASP A 180 -4.22 9.88 12.45
CA ASP A 180 -5.06 8.68 12.34
C ASP A 180 -4.27 7.52 11.69
N ALA A 181 -3.45 7.79 10.68
CA ALA A 181 -2.55 6.80 10.09
C ALA A 181 -1.49 6.30 11.09
N GLN A 182 -0.85 7.20 11.86
CA GLN A 182 0.09 6.81 12.93
C GLN A 182 -0.60 5.92 13.99
N ALA A 183 -1.86 6.20 14.36
CA ALA A 183 -2.64 5.35 15.25
C ALA A 183 -2.93 3.97 14.63
N THR A 184 -3.20 3.90 13.32
CA THR A 184 -3.37 2.63 12.58
C THR A 184 -2.06 1.84 12.50
N VAL A 185 -0.91 2.48 12.26
CA VAL A 185 0.42 1.82 12.31
C VAL A 185 0.65 1.19 13.69
N ALA A 186 0.41 1.93 14.78
CA ALA A 186 0.57 1.41 16.13
C ALA A 186 -0.39 0.24 16.45
N ALA A 187 -1.60 0.23 15.87
CA ALA A 187 -2.52 -0.89 15.96
C ALA A 187 -2.02 -2.13 15.19
N MET A 188 -1.44 -1.95 14.00
CA MET A 188 -0.82 -3.03 13.22
C MET A 188 0.40 -3.62 13.92
N GLU A 189 1.29 -2.79 14.47
CA GLU A 189 2.43 -3.24 15.29
C GLU A 189 1.95 -4.04 16.51
N SER A 190 0.92 -3.56 17.22
CA SER A 190 0.33 -4.27 18.37
C SER A 190 -0.22 -5.64 17.95
N THR A 191 -0.90 -5.71 16.80
CA THR A 191 -1.49 -6.93 16.23
C THR A 191 -0.42 -7.94 15.76
N TYR A 192 0.67 -7.46 15.17
CA TYR A 192 1.82 -8.29 14.79
C TYR A 192 2.53 -8.86 16.02
N ASN A 193 2.78 -8.01 17.03
CA ASN A 193 3.43 -8.41 18.27
C ASN A 193 2.57 -9.43 19.06
N SER A 194 1.25 -9.24 19.14
CA SER A 194 0.36 -10.19 19.82
C SER A 194 0.32 -11.55 19.12
N LEU A 195 0.31 -11.59 17.77
CA LEU A 195 0.43 -12.83 17.01
C LEU A 195 1.74 -13.58 17.33
N SER A 196 2.87 -12.87 17.40
CA SER A 196 4.16 -13.49 17.73
C SER A 196 4.18 -14.09 19.15
N ALA A 197 3.58 -13.40 20.12
CA ALA A 197 3.46 -13.86 21.49
C ALA A 197 2.49 -15.05 21.61
N GLU A 198 1.40 -15.05 20.85
CA GLU A 198 0.43 -16.14 20.82
C GLU A 198 1.00 -17.41 20.18
N VAL A 199 1.71 -17.30 19.07
CA VAL A 199 2.40 -18.45 18.44
C VAL A 199 3.42 -19.07 19.41
N ALA A 200 4.15 -18.24 20.17
CA ALA A 200 5.05 -18.73 21.22
C ALA A 200 4.30 -19.42 22.38
N ALA A 201 3.19 -18.84 22.85
CA ALA A 201 2.35 -19.41 23.90
C ALA A 201 1.70 -20.75 23.48
N LEU A 202 1.29 -20.86 22.21
CA LEU A 202 0.77 -22.09 21.61
C LEU A 202 1.79 -23.22 21.59
N LEU A 203 3.03 -22.93 21.17
CA LEU A 203 4.09 -23.92 21.05
C LEU A 203 4.48 -24.46 22.44
N GLU A 204 4.45 -23.62 23.46
CA GLU A 204 4.59 -24.01 24.87
C GLU A 204 3.36 -24.79 25.39
N GLN A 205 2.14 -24.40 25.03
CA GLN A 205 0.92 -25.12 25.40
C GLN A 205 0.88 -26.53 24.78
N GLU A 206 1.29 -26.68 23.52
CA GLU A 206 1.39 -27.99 22.87
C GLU A 206 2.49 -28.84 23.52
N ARG A 207 3.67 -28.26 23.81
CA ARG A 207 4.75 -28.94 24.54
C ARG A 207 4.26 -29.48 25.89
N ALA A 208 3.59 -28.65 26.69
CA ALA A 208 3.01 -29.05 27.97
C ALA A 208 1.93 -30.14 27.82
N ALA A 209 1.09 -30.07 26.78
CA ALA A 209 0.09 -31.10 26.49
C ALA A 209 0.73 -32.44 26.05
N GLN A 210 1.81 -32.39 25.25
CA GLN A 210 2.58 -33.58 24.86
C GLN A 210 3.29 -34.21 26.07
N GLU A 211 3.92 -33.42 26.95
CA GLU A 211 4.55 -33.89 28.19
C GLU A 211 3.51 -34.53 29.14
N ALA A 212 2.35 -33.92 29.33
CA ALA A 212 1.25 -34.48 30.12
C ALA A 212 0.70 -35.79 29.52
N ALA A 213 0.58 -35.88 28.19
CA ALA A 213 0.14 -37.09 27.50
C ALA A 213 1.19 -38.22 27.57
N GLN A 214 2.48 -37.89 27.60
CA GLN A 214 3.56 -38.86 27.83
C GLN A 214 3.55 -39.39 29.27
N ALA A 215 3.40 -38.50 30.26
CA ALA A 215 3.27 -38.88 31.67
C ALA A 215 2.06 -39.81 31.90
N ALA A 216 0.88 -39.45 31.38
CA ALA A 216 -0.32 -40.27 31.51
C ALA A 216 -0.18 -41.66 30.84
N ARG A 217 0.57 -41.77 29.74
CA ARG A 217 0.92 -43.06 29.12
C ARG A 217 1.91 -43.86 29.97
N ALA A 218 2.89 -43.21 30.59
CA ALA A 218 3.85 -43.87 31.48
C ALA A 218 3.15 -44.47 32.70
N ASP A 219 2.24 -43.73 33.35
CA ASP A 219 1.43 -44.21 34.47
C ASP A 219 0.55 -45.41 34.08
N GLN A 220 -0.08 -45.37 32.90
CA GLN A 220 -0.88 -46.49 32.38
C GLN A 220 -0.03 -47.75 32.13
N VAL A 221 1.17 -47.60 31.56
CA VAL A 221 2.12 -48.71 31.37
C VAL A 221 2.60 -49.26 32.71
N LEU A 222 2.88 -48.41 33.70
CA LEU A 222 3.32 -48.82 35.03
C LEU A 222 2.21 -49.56 35.79
N ALA A 223 0.97 -49.10 35.68
CA ALA A 223 -0.20 -49.79 36.25
C ALA A 223 -0.45 -51.15 35.59
N ALA A 224 -0.33 -51.26 34.26
CA ALA A 224 -0.44 -52.53 33.54
C ALA A 224 0.71 -53.50 33.89
N ALA A 225 1.93 -52.99 34.09
CA ALA A 225 3.07 -53.77 34.59
C ALA A 225 2.83 -54.31 36.02
N ALA A 226 2.26 -53.49 36.91
CA ALA A 226 1.92 -53.92 38.27
C ALA A 226 0.84 -55.02 38.28
N GLN A 227 -0.22 -54.87 37.48
CA GLN A 227 -1.29 -55.87 37.35
C GLN A 227 -0.78 -57.18 36.75
N SER A 228 0.05 -57.12 35.71
CA SER A 228 0.63 -58.32 35.09
C SER A 228 1.66 -59.03 35.99
N ALA A 229 2.42 -58.28 36.81
CA ALA A 229 3.28 -58.87 37.85
C ALA A 229 2.46 -59.62 38.93
N GLN A 230 1.32 -59.08 39.37
CA GLN A 230 0.41 -59.74 40.30
C GLN A 230 -0.25 -61.01 39.69
N ALA A 231 -0.58 -60.96 38.39
CA ALA A 231 -1.06 -62.13 37.65
C ALA A 231 0.04 -63.22 37.51
N ALA A 232 1.29 -62.84 37.26
CA ALA A 232 2.41 -63.78 37.19
C ALA A 232 2.69 -64.46 38.54
N GLN A 233 2.65 -63.71 39.65
CA GLN A 233 2.82 -64.25 41.00
C GLN A 233 1.71 -65.25 41.39
N THR A 234 0.47 -65.01 40.95
CA THR A 234 -0.63 -65.95 41.18
C THR A 234 -0.59 -67.17 40.24
N ALA A 235 -0.08 -67.02 39.01
CA ALA A 235 0.11 -68.13 38.08
C ALA A 235 1.23 -69.11 38.51
N GLN A 236 2.34 -68.62 39.09
CA GLN A 236 3.46 -69.47 39.53
C GLN A 236 3.14 -70.40 40.71
N ALA A 237 1.95 -70.31 41.32
CA ALA A 237 1.50 -71.20 42.38
C ALA A 237 0.98 -72.58 41.87
N VAL A 238 0.88 -72.80 40.56
CA VAL A 238 0.27 -74.02 39.97
C VAL A 238 1.18 -74.65 38.91
N ILE A 239 1.88 -75.74 39.26
CA ILE A 239 2.71 -76.52 38.32
C ILE A 239 2.53 -78.04 38.54
N PRO A 240 1.83 -78.76 37.64
CA PRO A 240 1.91 -80.22 37.50
C PRO A 240 3.10 -80.63 36.60
N GLN A 241 3.70 -81.79 36.87
CA GLN A 241 4.78 -82.37 36.04
C GLN A 241 4.23 -83.07 34.78
N PRO A 242 4.84 -82.87 33.59
CA PRO A 242 4.61 -83.71 32.41
C PRO A 242 5.57 -84.90 32.37
N THR A 243 5.13 -86.01 31.78
CA THR A 243 5.97 -87.21 31.50
C THR A 243 6.34 -87.31 30.02
N THR A 244 7.35 -88.10 29.71
CA THR A 244 7.91 -88.30 28.37
C THR A 244 7.12 -89.30 27.52
N ASP A 245 7.02 -89.04 26.22
CA ASP A 245 7.52 -89.95 25.17
C ASP A 245 7.61 -89.23 23.81
N ALA A 246 8.28 -89.83 22.83
CA ALA A 246 8.72 -89.16 21.60
C ALA A 246 8.40 -89.97 20.32
N ILE A 247 8.36 -89.28 19.16
CA ILE A 247 8.72 -89.75 17.80
C ILE A 247 8.67 -88.54 16.83
N ALA A 248 9.50 -88.55 15.77
CA ALA A 248 9.61 -87.52 14.72
C ALA A 248 9.27 -88.14 13.32
N PRO A 249 9.19 -87.40 12.17
CA PRO A 249 10.32 -86.63 11.60
C PRO A 249 9.98 -85.34 10.79
N GLU A 250 11.04 -84.75 10.22
CA GLU A 250 11.24 -83.79 9.10
C GLU A 250 10.13 -83.60 8.02
N THR A 251 9.99 -82.50 7.24
CA THR A 251 10.76 -81.22 6.99
C THR A 251 9.81 -80.15 6.35
N THR A 252 10.12 -79.01 5.67
CA THR A 252 11.29 -78.46 4.92
C THR A 252 11.16 -76.93 4.59
N TYR A 253 12.23 -76.31 4.06
CA TYR A 253 12.31 -75.14 3.14
C TYR A 253 11.87 -73.69 3.55
N THR A 254 12.86 -72.92 4.02
CA THR A 254 13.33 -71.58 3.55
C THR A 254 12.40 -70.36 3.34
N GLN A 255 12.83 -69.22 3.91
CA GLN A 255 12.96 -67.93 3.19
C GLN A 255 14.21 -67.13 3.67
N PRO A 256 14.72 -66.13 2.91
CA PRO A 256 16.09 -65.60 3.06
C PRO A 256 16.23 -64.29 3.86
N SER A 257 17.48 -63.92 4.16
CA SER A 257 17.92 -62.67 4.79
C SER A 257 18.24 -61.57 3.76
N GLY A 258 18.28 -60.30 4.21
CA GLY A 258 18.66 -59.15 3.39
C GLY A 258 18.63 -57.81 4.14
N GLY A 259 19.59 -57.58 5.04
CA GLY A 259 19.76 -56.29 5.74
C GLY A 259 20.73 -55.34 5.02
N GLY A 260 20.55 -54.03 5.22
CA GLY A 260 21.46 -52.97 4.77
C GLY A 260 21.70 -51.94 5.87
N SER A 261 22.91 -51.42 5.97
CA SER A 261 23.42 -50.62 7.09
C SER A 261 23.92 -49.24 6.68
N TYR A 262 23.95 -48.30 7.62
CA TYR A 262 24.88 -47.17 7.60
C TYR A 262 25.22 -46.71 9.03
N GLU A 263 26.36 -46.06 9.20
CA GLU A 263 26.94 -45.69 10.50
C GLU A 263 27.48 -44.24 10.44
N THR A 264 27.15 -43.44 11.46
CA THR A 264 27.89 -42.28 12.04
C THR A 264 28.45 -41.08 11.21
N MET A 265 28.26 -39.90 11.83
CA MET A 265 29.13 -38.69 11.87
C MET A 265 29.12 -37.66 10.71
N ASP A 266 28.25 -36.65 10.87
CA ASP A 266 28.54 -35.23 11.21
C ASP A 266 29.48 -34.32 10.36
N SER A 267 29.09 -33.02 10.38
CA SER A 267 29.80 -31.76 10.13
C SER A 267 30.64 -31.52 8.84
N ALA A 268 30.00 -30.81 7.89
CA ALA A 268 30.29 -29.39 7.57
C ALA A 268 30.40 -29.01 6.06
N ALA A 269 30.00 -27.77 5.79
CA ALA A 269 30.34 -26.91 4.65
C ALA A 269 29.80 -27.19 3.23
N ALA A 270 28.88 -26.29 2.83
CA ALA A 270 28.77 -25.64 1.53
C ALA A 270 28.10 -26.34 0.32
N GLU A 271 27.60 -25.46 -0.56
CA GLU A 271 27.11 -25.63 -1.93
C GLU A 271 25.83 -26.45 -2.22
N GLN A 272 24.87 -25.73 -2.82
CA GLN A 272 24.19 -26.08 -4.08
C GLN A 272 23.52 -27.46 -4.20
N LEU A 273 22.18 -27.47 -4.06
CA LEU A 273 21.33 -28.34 -4.87
C LEU A 273 20.19 -27.54 -5.52
N VAL A 274 19.88 -27.90 -6.77
CA VAL A 274 18.88 -27.27 -7.62
C VAL A 274 17.78 -28.26 -7.98
N SER A 275 16.53 -27.79 -8.05
CA SER A 275 15.36 -28.54 -8.54
C SER A 275 14.91 -29.73 -7.65
N SER A 276 13.67 -30.21 -7.73
CA SER A 276 12.59 -29.86 -8.68
C SER A 276 11.19 -30.00 -8.06
N GLY A 277 10.30 -29.06 -8.37
CA GLY A 277 8.86 -29.15 -8.09
C GLY A 277 8.26 -27.80 -7.68
N GLY A 278 7.29 -27.22 -8.40
CA GLY A 278 6.64 -27.73 -9.60
C GLY A 278 5.69 -26.73 -10.26
N GLY A 279 6.00 -25.44 -10.21
CA GLY A 279 5.27 -24.37 -10.91
C GLY A 279 6.13 -23.77 -12.02
N THR A 280 5.51 -23.38 -13.13
CA THR A 280 6.21 -22.79 -14.28
C THR A 280 6.67 -21.37 -13.94
N ILE A 281 7.95 -21.21 -13.58
CA ILE A 281 8.64 -19.94 -13.77
C ILE A 281 8.73 -19.70 -15.27
N VAL A 282 7.85 -18.84 -15.79
CA VAL A 282 7.91 -18.35 -17.16
C VAL A 282 9.23 -17.58 -17.31
N GLY A 283 9.99 -17.89 -18.35
CA GLY A 283 11.32 -17.31 -18.53
C GLY A 283 11.24 -15.79 -18.74
N TYR A 284 12.10 -15.05 -18.04
CA TYR A 284 12.36 -13.66 -18.35
C TYR A 284 12.81 -13.52 -19.81
N ASP A 285 12.29 -12.53 -20.53
CA ASP A 285 12.81 -12.14 -21.84
C ASP A 285 13.34 -10.71 -21.77
N ALA A 286 14.68 -10.61 -21.77
CA ALA A 286 15.39 -9.33 -21.73
C ALA A 286 15.16 -8.45 -22.98
N ASN A 287 14.54 -8.97 -24.03
CA ASN A 287 14.19 -8.22 -25.25
C ASN A 287 12.81 -7.54 -25.15
N THR A 288 11.94 -8.01 -24.23
CA THR A 288 10.74 -7.29 -23.77
C THR A 288 10.91 -6.76 -22.34
N GLY A 289 12.14 -6.77 -21.82
CA GLY A 289 12.49 -6.37 -20.46
C GLY A 289 12.14 -4.92 -20.19
N ASN A 290 10.94 -4.72 -19.64
CA ASN A 290 10.49 -3.42 -19.18
C ASN A 290 11.23 -3.10 -17.88
N ALA A 291 12.05 -2.05 -17.87
CA ALA A 291 12.87 -1.68 -16.70
C ALA A 291 12.04 -1.48 -15.42
N ILE A 292 10.74 -1.21 -15.55
CA ILE A 292 9.77 -1.15 -14.44
C ILE A 292 9.65 -2.52 -13.74
N VAL A 293 9.57 -3.61 -14.50
CA VAL A 293 9.48 -4.99 -14.00
C VAL A 293 10.81 -5.44 -13.38
N ASP A 294 11.94 -5.09 -14.00
CA ASP A 294 13.27 -5.41 -13.45
C ASP A 294 13.49 -4.75 -12.08
N ARG A 295 13.11 -3.47 -11.93
CA ARG A 295 13.15 -2.75 -10.65
C ARG A 295 12.17 -3.33 -9.63
N ALA A 296 10.96 -3.67 -10.05
CA ALA A 296 9.95 -4.29 -9.20
C ALA A 296 10.47 -5.60 -8.59
N TYR A 297 11.04 -6.49 -9.40
CA TYR A 297 11.68 -7.72 -8.91
C TYR A 297 12.93 -7.46 -8.06
N ALA A 298 13.74 -6.45 -8.40
CA ALA A 298 14.92 -6.08 -7.62
C ALA A 298 14.60 -5.53 -6.22
N ALA A 299 13.37 -5.07 -5.97
CA ALA A 299 12.92 -4.59 -4.67
C ALA A 299 12.26 -5.67 -3.79
N LEU A 300 12.10 -6.92 -4.26
CA LEU A 300 11.51 -8.01 -3.45
C LEU A 300 12.23 -8.16 -2.10
N GLY A 301 11.44 -8.24 -1.02
CA GLY A 301 11.94 -8.32 0.36
C GLY A 301 12.34 -6.99 1.00
N THR A 302 12.28 -5.86 0.27
CA THR A 302 12.41 -4.51 0.88
C THR A 302 11.26 -4.29 1.87
N ALA A 303 11.52 -3.63 3.00
CA ALA A 303 10.53 -3.52 4.07
C ALA A 303 9.31 -2.69 3.66
N TYR A 304 8.17 -2.93 4.31
CA TYR A 304 7.02 -2.03 4.23
C TYR A 304 7.15 -0.94 5.30
N SER A 305 6.91 0.31 4.94
CA SER A 305 6.72 1.41 5.89
C SER A 305 5.83 2.49 5.29
N TYR A 306 4.88 2.99 6.09
CA TYR A 306 3.90 3.98 5.66
C TYR A 306 4.56 5.30 5.21
N GLY A 307 4.14 5.84 4.07
CA GLY A 307 4.70 7.06 3.48
C GLY A 307 6.05 6.85 2.78
N ALA A 308 6.70 5.69 2.94
CA ALA A 308 8.08 5.52 2.51
C ALA A 308 8.24 5.36 0.98
N CYS A 309 9.28 6.02 0.46
CA CYS A 309 9.80 5.84 -0.88
C CYS A 309 11.32 5.91 -0.76
N SER A 310 11.96 4.76 -0.51
CA SER A 310 13.38 4.71 -0.11
C SER A 310 14.02 3.36 -0.43
N GLN A 311 15.35 3.26 -0.31
CA GLN A 311 16.07 2.00 -0.52
C GLN A 311 15.78 0.95 0.57
N ASP A 312 15.47 1.39 1.80
CA ASP A 312 15.27 0.50 2.95
C ASP A 312 13.78 0.09 3.13
N ALA A 313 12.84 0.95 2.75
CA ALA A 313 11.40 0.71 2.87
C ALA A 313 10.52 1.45 1.84
N PHE A 314 9.34 0.88 1.57
CA PHE A 314 8.30 1.43 0.68
C PHE A 314 6.88 1.31 1.27
N ASP A 315 5.97 2.20 0.87
CA ASP A 315 4.53 1.88 0.77
C ASP A 315 4.14 1.52 -0.68
N CYS A 316 2.86 1.23 -0.95
CA CYS A 316 2.42 0.80 -2.28
C CYS A 316 2.77 1.82 -3.39
N SER A 317 2.58 3.12 -3.12
CA SER A 317 2.75 4.18 -4.11
C SER A 317 4.19 4.65 -4.21
N GLY A 318 4.96 4.60 -3.12
CA GLY A 318 6.40 4.76 -3.13
C GLY A 318 7.11 3.65 -3.92
N PHE A 319 6.70 2.40 -3.73
CA PHE A 319 7.20 1.26 -4.51
C PHE A 319 6.92 1.43 -6.02
N VAL A 320 5.67 1.80 -6.40
CA VAL A 320 5.35 2.07 -7.81
C VAL A 320 6.16 3.25 -8.35
N SER A 321 6.33 4.33 -7.58
CA SER A 321 7.16 5.49 -7.98
C SER A 321 8.61 5.08 -8.28
N TYR A 322 9.21 4.24 -7.42
CA TYR A 322 10.55 3.69 -7.63
C TYR A 322 10.61 2.75 -8.83
N ALA A 323 9.62 1.87 -9.04
CA ALA A 323 9.61 0.98 -10.20
C ALA A 323 9.51 1.79 -11.51
N LEU A 324 8.68 2.83 -11.56
CA LEU A 324 8.54 3.70 -12.73
C LEU A 324 9.82 4.51 -13.03
N THR A 325 10.43 5.13 -12.01
CA THR A 325 11.57 6.06 -12.21
C THR A 325 12.94 5.40 -12.14
N GLY A 326 13.14 4.44 -11.24
CA GLY A 326 14.44 3.99 -10.76
C GLY A 326 15.09 4.92 -9.73
N GLY A 327 14.37 5.95 -9.26
CA GLY A 327 14.76 6.85 -8.18
C GLY A 327 13.88 6.67 -6.94
N TYR A 328 14.12 7.47 -5.91
CA TYR A 328 13.37 7.41 -4.64
C TYR A 328 12.46 8.61 -4.41
N ASP A 329 12.23 9.42 -5.44
CA ASP A 329 11.26 10.50 -5.44
C ASP A 329 9.84 9.94 -5.72
N ARG A 330 8.86 10.32 -4.88
CA ARG A 330 7.46 9.91 -5.05
C ARG A 330 6.84 10.62 -6.25
N LEU A 331 6.24 9.87 -7.18
CA LEU A 331 5.51 10.39 -8.33
C LEU A 331 4.04 10.74 -8.03
N GLY A 332 3.47 10.21 -6.93
CA GLY A 332 2.11 10.51 -6.51
C GLY A 332 1.50 9.41 -5.61
N SER A 333 0.17 9.30 -5.67
CA SER A 333 -0.64 8.27 -5.01
C SER A 333 -1.36 7.36 -6.02
N THR A 334 -2.15 6.40 -5.52
CA THR A 334 -3.12 5.61 -6.30
C THR A 334 -3.98 6.48 -7.22
N THR A 335 -4.54 7.59 -6.70
CA THR A 335 -5.33 8.55 -7.49
C THR A 335 -4.50 9.21 -8.58
N THR A 336 -3.27 9.62 -8.31
CA THR A 336 -2.36 10.20 -9.31
C THR A 336 -2.08 9.23 -10.46
N PHE A 337 -1.92 7.93 -10.16
CA PHE A 337 -1.69 6.92 -11.20
C PHE A 337 -2.97 6.65 -12.01
N MET A 338 -4.14 6.61 -11.37
CA MET A 338 -5.42 6.43 -12.06
C MET A 338 -5.82 7.63 -12.94
N SER A 339 -5.40 8.86 -12.60
CA SER A 339 -5.72 10.07 -13.36
C SER A 339 -4.74 10.37 -14.50
N ASN A 340 -3.44 10.12 -14.31
CA ASN A 340 -2.40 10.56 -15.24
C ASN A 340 -1.99 9.50 -16.29
N TYR A 341 -2.37 8.24 -16.11
CA TYR A 341 -2.02 7.13 -17.01
C TYR A 341 -3.23 6.53 -17.72
N GLN A 342 -3.03 6.04 -18.94
CA GLN A 342 -4.13 5.50 -19.74
C GLN A 342 -4.62 4.15 -19.18
N GLN A 343 -5.90 4.04 -18.84
CA GLN A 343 -6.51 2.75 -18.50
C GLN A 343 -6.49 1.79 -19.70
N VAL A 344 -6.08 0.54 -19.46
CA VAL A 344 -5.98 -0.52 -20.47
C VAL A 344 -6.77 -1.77 -20.05
N SER A 345 -7.31 -2.49 -21.05
CA SER A 345 -8.01 -3.76 -20.88
C SER A 345 -7.21 -4.98 -21.35
N ASP A 346 -5.98 -4.75 -21.82
CA ASP A 346 -5.00 -5.74 -22.27
C ASP A 346 -3.71 -5.47 -21.48
N PRO A 347 -3.59 -6.01 -20.25
CA PRO A 347 -2.50 -5.69 -19.34
C PRO A 347 -1.21 -6.41 -19.73
N GLN A 348 -0.11 -5.67 -19.72
CA GLN A 348 1.21 -6.11 -20.16
C GLN A 348 2.24 -5.87 -19.03
N PRO A 349 3.27 -6.70 -18.88
CA PRO A 349 4.24 -6.55 -17.79
C PRO A 349 4.87 -5.14 -17.70
N GLY A 350 4.73 -4.53 -16.53
CA GLY A 350 5.12 -3.14 -16.25
C GLY A 350 4.00 -2.10 -16.32
N ASP A 351 2.78 -2.50 -16.69
CA ASP A 351 1.58 -1.72 -16.35
C ASP A 351 1.39 -1.66 -14.83
N ILE A 352 0.71 -0.62 -14.35
CA ILE A 352 0.37 -0.44 -12.94
C ILE A 352 -1.00 -1.09 -12.70
N ALA A 353 -1.07 -2.04 -11.77
CA ALA A 353 -2.32 -2.55 -11.21
C ALA A 353 -2.71 -1.67 -10.02
N VAL A 354 -3.89 -1.06 -10.05
CA VAL A 354 -4.29 -0.01 -9.09
C VAL A 354 -5.80 0.01 -8.86
N ASN A 355 -6.21 0.30 -7.63
CA ASN A 355 -7.57 0.75 -7.29
C ASN A 355 -7.45 2.02 -6.42
N ASP A 356 -8.53 2.44 -5.77
CA ASP A 356 -8.54 3.55 -4.81
C ASP A 356 -7.55 3.34 -3.65
N GLY A 357 -7.59 2.15 -3.03
CA GLY A 357 -6.86 1.83 -1.80
C GLY A 357 -5.57 1.04 -1.92
N HIS A 358 -5.03 0.72 -3.11
CA HIS A 358 -3.74 0.02 -3.27
C HIS A 358 -3.18 0.10 -4.71
N CYS A 359 -1.87 -0.10 -4.87
CA CYS A 359 -1.24 -0.26 -6.19
C CYS A 359 0.03 -1.14 -6.20
N GLY A 360 0.43 -1.58 -7.39
CA GLY A 360 1.67 -2.31 -7.63
C GLY A 360 1.93 -2.50 -9.13
N ILE A 361 3.01 -3.20 -9.48
CA ILE A 361 3.42 -3.43 -10.87
C ILE A 361 2.92 -4.79 -11.34
N TYR A 362 2.14 -4.81 -12.42
CA TYR A 362 1.70 -6.05 -13.06
C TYR A 362 2.89 -6.75 -13.73
N VAL A 363 3.02 -8.07 -13.53
CA VAL A 363 4.17 -8.86 -14.04
C VAL A 363 3.76 -10.01 -14.98
N GLY A 364 2.47 -10.08 -15.36
CA GLY A 364 1.92 -11.16 -16.20
C GLY A 364 1.12 -12.19 -15.40
N ASP A 365 0.47 -13.14 -16.09
CA ASP A 365 -0.28 -14.28 -15.52
C ASP A 365 -1.28 -13.96 -14.39
N GLY A 366 -1.80 -12.73 -14.34
CA GLY A 366 -2.71 -12.29 -13.26
C GLY A 366 -2.01 -11.95 -11.94
N LYS A 367 -0.70 -11.66 -11.99
CA LYS A 367 0.14 -11.33 -10.83
C LYS A 367 0.63 -9.89 -10.82
N MET A 368 0.96 -9.40 -9.63
CA MET A 368 1.66 -8.14 -9.42
C MET A 368 2.79 -8.30 -8.39
N VAL A 369 3.83 -7.49 -8.50
CA VAL A 369 4.75 -7.22 -7.38
C VAL A 369 4.27 -5.94 -6.71
N HIS A 370 4.19 -5.95 -5.37
CA HIS A 370 3.67 -4.82 -4.59
C HIS A 370 4.27 -4.78 -3.18
N ALA A 371 4.32 -3.59 -2.57
CA ALA A 371 4.62 -3.45 -1.15
C ALA A 371 3.38 -3.88 -0.35
N ALA A 372 3.37 -5.11 0.18
CA ALA A 372 2.15 -5.74 0.68
C ALA A 372 1.69 -5.18 2.02
N THR A 373 2.46 -5.37 3.10
CA THR A 373 2.13 -4.81 4.42
C THR A 373 3.31 -4.94 5.42
N TYR A 374 3.16 -4.33 6.60
CA TYR A 374 4.10 -4.43 7.73
C TYR A 374 4.48 -5.88 8.04
N GLY A 375 5.77 -6.12 8.21
CA GLY A 375 6.33 -7.46 8.46
C GLY A 375 6.38 -8.40 7.24
N VAL A 376 5.81 -7.99 6.09
CA VAL A 376 5.86 -8.75 4.82
C VAL A 376 6.74 -8.06 3.78
N GLY A 377 6.63 -6.73 3.63
CA GLY A 377 7.41 -5.97 2.65
C GLY A 377 6.96 -6.18 1.21
N VAL A 378 7.88 -5.96 0.26
CA VAL A 378 7.63 -6.09 -1.18
C VAL A 378 7.63 -7.56 -1.61
N VAL A 379 6.52 -8.03 -2.20
CA VAL A 379 6.32 -9.43 -2.59
C VAL A 379 5.60 -9.57 -3.95
N GLU A 380 5.75 -10.73 -4.59
CA GLU A 380 4.91 -11.16 -5.72
C GLU A 380 3.61 -11.78 -5.19
N GLY A 381 2.47 -11.29 -5.66
CA GLY A 381 1.13 -11.77 -5.32
C GLY A 381 0.21 -11.86 -6.54
N ALA A 382 -1.01 -12.34 -6.34
CA ALA A 382 -2.07 -12.20 -7.34
C ALA A 382 -2.54 -10.74 -7.42
N VAL A 383 -2.99 -10.30 -8.60
CA VAL A 383 -3.71 -9.02 -8.72
C VAL A 383 -4.97 -9.08 -7.86
N GLN A 384 -5.21 -8.03 -7.08
CA GLN A 384 -6.30 -7.98 -6.11
C GLN A 384 -7.64 -7.65 -6.80
N ASP A 385 -8.75 -8.15 -6.25
CA ASP A 385 -10.08 -7.88 -6.80
C ASP A 385 -10.39 -6.38 -6.85
N GLY A 386 -11.00 -5.94 -7.95
CA GLY A 386 -11.38 -4.53 -8.17
C GLY A 386 -10.29 -3.64 -8.75
N MET A 387 -9.04 -4.11 -8.91
CA MET A 387 -7.99 -3.34 -9.58
C MET A 387 -8.26 -3.14 -11.08
N ILE A 388 -7.98 -1.92 -11.55
CA ILE A 388 -7.80 -1.60 -12.96
C ILE A 388 -6.32 -1.63 -13.33
N PHE A 389 -6.04 -1.68 -14.63
CA PHE A 389 -4.68 -1.54 -15.15
C PHE A 389 -4.53 -0.20 -15.86
N VAL A 390 -3.47 0.54 -15.54
CA VAL A 390 -3.11 1.79 -16.22
C VAL A 390 -1.68 1.71 -16.75
N ARG A 391 -1.47 2.21 -17.96
CA ARG A 391 -0.20 2.09 -18.69
C ARG A 391 0.64 3.37 -18.54
N PRO A 392 1.86 3.31 -17.99
CA PRO A 392 2.80 4.43 -18.05
C PRO A 392 3.23 4.70 -19.51
N ASN A 393 3.51 5.97 -19.81
CA ASN A 393 3.82 6.48 -21.16
C ASN A 393 5.31 6.43 -21.49
#